data_AF-A0A6B1DG04-F1
#
_entry.id   AF-A0A6B1DG04-F1
#
_cell.length_a   1.000
_cell.length_b   1.000
_cell.length_c   1.000
_cell.angle_alpha   90.00
_cell.angle_beta   90.00
_cell.angle_gamma   90.00
#
_symmetry.space_group_name_H-M   'P 1'
#
loop_
_entity.id
_entity.type
_entity.pdbx_description
1 polymer ?
#
loop_
_entity_poly.entity_id
_entity_poly.type
_entity_poly.pdbx_seq_one_letter_code
_entity_poly.pdbx_strand_id
1 'polypeptide(L)' 'MTREQHAREVLLQEDDEYRRLAEQHQQLESRLDELLGNRYPSGADDLERTTLKKQKLQVKDRMERILRRHL' A
#
# COMPACT_ATOMS: atom_id res chain seq x y z
N MET A 1 1.12 0.37 23.36
CA MET A 1 0.64 -0.15 22.07
C MET A 1 -0.73 0.45 21.78
N THR A 2 -0.89 1.15 20.67
CA THR A 2 -2.19 1.76 20.27
C THR A 2 -3.12 0.66 19.74
N ARG A 3 -4.43 0.78 19.99
CA ARG A 3 -5.43 -0.22 19.58
C ARG A 3 -5.42 -0.52 18.07
N GLU A 4 -5.10 0.48 17.26
CA GLU A 4 -4.85 0.33 15.81
C GLU A 4 -3.66 -0.55 15.48
N GLN A 5 -2.54 -0.42 16.20
CA GLN A 5 -1.34 -1.23 15.94
C GLN A 5 -1.64 -2.70 16.23
N HIS A 6 -2.35 -2.98 17.33
CA HIS A 6 -2.77 -4.34 17.66
C HIS A 6 -3.74 -4.92 16.62
N ALA A 7 -4.73 -4.13 16.18
CA ALA A 7 -5.64 -4.56 15.12
C ALA A 7 -4.89 -4.88 13.81
N ARG A 8 -3.88 -4.07 13.44
CA ARG A 8 -3.03 -4.35 12.27
C ARG A 8 -2.23 -5.63 12.43
N GLU A 9 -1.64 -5.88 13.60
CA GLU A 9 -0.89 -7.13 13.86
C GLU A 9 -1.79 -8.36 13.78
N VAL A 10 -2.97 -8.31 14.41
CA VAL A 10 -3.97 -9.38 14.35
C VAL A 10 -4.42 -9.60 12.91
N LEU A 11 -4.74 -8.55 12.16
CA LEU A 11 -5.12 -8.66 10.75
C LEU A 11 -3.98 -9.23 9.89
N LEU A 12 -2.73 -8.89 10.17
CA LEU A 12 -1.59 -9.45 9.45
C LEU A 12 -1.48 -10.97 9.67
N GLN A 13 -1.92 -11.47 10.83
CA GLN A 13 -1.86 -12.89 11.19
C GLN A 13 -3.11 -13.66 10.75
N GLU A 14 -4.29 -13.11 10.99
CA GLU A 14 -5.60 -13.76 10.81
C GLU A 14 -6.21 -13.54 9.42
N ASP A 15 -5.87 -12.43 8.75
CA ASP A 15 -6.51 -12.01 7.50
C ASP A 15 -5.50 -12.05 6.33
N ASP A 16 -5.61 -13.12 5.53
CA ASP A 16 -4.79 -13.32 4.32
C ASP A 16 -4.96 -12.18 3.30
N GLU A 17 -6.13 -11.54 3.23
CA GLU A 17 -6.36 -10.39 2.34
C GLU A 17 -5.55 -9.18 2.81
N TYR A 18 -5.58 -8.86 4.10
CA TYR A 18 -4.79 -7.77 4.67
C TYR A 18 -3.28 -8.00 4.48
N ARG A 19 -2.80 -9.23 4.68
CA ARG A 19 -1.39 -9.59 4.43
C ARG A 19 -1.01 -9.33 2.97
N ARG A 20 -1.81 -9.82 2.02
CA ARG A 20 -1.58 -9.60 0.58
C ARG A 20 -1.63 -8.13 0.20
N LEU A 21 -2.52 -7.35 0.81
CA LEU A 21 -2.61 -5.91 0.59
C LEU A 21 -1.36 -5.19 1.12
N ALA A 22 -0.85 -5.58 2.28
CA ALA A 22 0.39 -5.03 2.84
C ALA A 22 1.59 -5.33 1.93
N GLU A 23 1.71 -6.55 1.41
CA GLU A 23 2.73 -6.93 0.43
C GLU A 23 2.60 -6.10 -0.86
N GLN A 24 1.39 -5.97 -1.40
CA GLN A 24 1.12 -5.14 -2.57
C GLN A 24 1.48 -3.67 -2.33
N HIS A 25 1.16 -3.12 -1.16
CA HIS A 25 1.50 -1.75 -0.79
C HIS A 25 3.02 -1.55 -0.80
N GLN A 26 3.76 -2.51 -0.22
CA GLN A 26 5.22 -2.46 -0.18
C GLN A 26 5.84 -2.57 -1.58
N GLN A 27 5.33 -3.47 -2.43
CA GLN A 27 5.76 -3.58 -3.83
C GLN A 27 5.50 -2.30 -4.63
N LEU A 28 4.32 -1.70 -4.46
CA LEU A 28 3.95 -0.44 -5.10
C LEU A 28 4.83 0.72 -4.60
N GLU A 29 5.20 0.72 -3.31
CA GLU A 29 6.14 1.69 -2.75
C GLU A 29 7.53 1.55 -3.33
N SER A 30 8.11 0.35 -3.34
CA SER A 30 9.44 0.13 -3.91
C SER A 30 9.49 0.57 -5.36
N ARG A 31 8.50 0.20 -6.16
CA ARG A 31 8.44 0.55 -7.58
C ARG A 31 8.28 2.06 -7.79
N LEU A 32 7.48 2.72 -6.94
CA LEU A 32 7.35 4.18 -6.96
C LEU A 32 8.67 4.85 -6.57
N ASP A 33 9.39 4.34 -5.57
CA ASP A 33 10.68 4.86 -5.12
C ASP A 33 11.76 4.70 -6.19
N GLU A 34 11.82 3.57 -6.89
CA GLU A 34 12.69 3.35 -8.04
C GLU A 34 12.45 4.38 -9.15
N LEU A 35 11.18 4.62 -9.47
CA LEU A 35 10.80 5.64 -10.45
C LEU A 35 11.18 7.04 -9.97
N LEU A 36 10.90 7.38 -8.71
CA LEU A 36 11.25 8.68 -8.11
C LEU A 36 12.75 8.93 -8.01
N GLY A 37 13.54 7.88 -7.76
CA GLY A 37 14.99 7.91 -7.71
C GLY A 37 15.65 8.08 -9.08
N ASN A 38 14.92 7.80 -10.17
CA ASN A 38 15.42 8.04 -11.51
C ASN A 38 15.45 9.56 -11.84
N ARG A 39 16.64 10.07 -12.13
CA ARG A 39 16.92 11.52 -12.29
C ARG A 39 16.30 12.15 -13.55
N TYR A 40 15.87 11.32 -14.50
CA TYR A 40 15.23 11.73 -15.74
C TYR A 40 13.91 10.97 -15.95
N PRO A 41 12.82 11.39 -15.30
CA PRO A 41 11.51 10.84 -15.59
C PRO A 41 11.09 11.23 -17.00
N SER A 42 10.78 10.23 -17.81
CA SER A 42 10.13 10.42 -19.11
C SER A 42 8.60 10.56 -18.91
N GLY A 43 7.86 11.05 -19.90
CA GLY A 43 6.39 11.18 -19.79
C GLY A 43 5.66 9.86 -19.48
N ALA A 44 6.23 8.72 -19.85
CA ALA A 44 5.75 7.40 -19.45
C ALA A 44 5.92 7.12 -17.94
N ASP A 45 7.00 7.64 -17.35
CA ASP A 45 7.31 7.53 -15.92
C ASP A 45 6.28 8.28 -15.07
N ASP A 46 5.82 9.45 -15.53
CA ASP A 46 4.80 10.25 -14.83
C ASP A 46 3.42 9.57 -14.82
N LEU A 47 3.04 8.96 -15.95
CA LEU A 47 1.83 8.13 -16.05
C LEU A 47 1.92 6.90 -15.15
N GLU A 48 3.08 6.24 -15.11
CA GLU A 48 3.30 5.07 -14.26
C GLU A 48 3.28 5.45 -12.77
N ARG A 49 3.95 6.53 -12.37
CA ARG A 49 3.89 7.10 -11.01
C ARG A 49 2.46 7.43 -10.61
N THR A 50 1.68 8.06 -11.47
CA THR A 50 0.27 8.38 -11.20
C THR A 50 -0.57 7.12 -11.02
N THR A 51 -0.32 6.11 -11.84
CA THR A 51 -0.99 4.80 -11.78
C THR A 51 -0.63 4.05 -10.50
N LEU A 52 0.66 4.02 -10.13
CA LEU A 52 1.14 3.43 -8.88
C LEU A 52 0.59 4.17 -7.66
N LYS A 53 0.53 5.50 -7.69
CA LYS A 53 -0.04 6.31 -6.60
C LYS A 53 -1.53 6.03 -6.42
N LYS A 54 -2.29 5.87 -7.51
CA LYS A 54 -3.69 5.43 -7.46
C LYS A 54 -3.84 4.03 -6.89
N GLN A 55 -3.04 3.07 -7.35
CA GLN A 55 -3.07 1.70 -6.82
C GLN A 55 -2.72 1.68 -5.33
N LYS A 56 -1.68 2.40 -4.90
CA LYS A 56 -1.29 2.54 -3.49
C LYS A 56 -2.44 3.10 -2.66
N LEU A 57 -3.16 4.10 -3.18
CA LEU A 57 -4.34 4.66 -2.53
C LEU A 57 -5.47 3.63 -2.41
N GLN A 58 -5.74 2.84 -3.45
CA GLN A 58 -6.77 1.79 -3.41
C GLN A 58 -6.42 0.68 -2.43
N VAL A 59 -5.16 0.26 -2.37
CA VAL A 59 -4.66 -0.74 -1.43
C VAL A 59 -4.77 -0.21 0.00
N LYS A 60 -4.40 1.05 0.23
CA LYS A 60 -4.60 1.71 1.52
C LYS A 60 -6.08 1.79 1.92
N ASP A 61 -6.96 2.18 1.00
CA ASP A 61 -8.41 2.27 1.26
C ASP A 61 -8.99 0.89 1.64
N ARG A 62 -8.57 -0.17 0.94
CA ARG A 62 -8.92 -1.54 1.32
C ARG A 62 -8.41 -1.91 2.70
N MET A 63 -7.15 -1.63 3.01
CA MET A 63 -6.58 -1.88 4.33
C MET A 63 -7.34 -1.13 5.42
N GLU A 64 -7.70 0.14 5.22
CA GLU A 64 -8.52 0.90 6.17
C GLU A 64 -9.93 0.34 6.31
N ARG A 65 -10.56 -0.15 5.24
CA ARG A 65 -11.87 -0.80 5.31
C ARG A 65 -11.85 -2.07 6.15
N ILE A 66 -10.81 -2.90 5.99
CA ILE A 66 -10.62 -4.10 6.80
C ILE A 66 -10.36 -3.70 8.26
N LEU A 67 -9.46 -2.75 8.48
CA LEU A 67 -9.14 -2.23 9.82
C LEU A 67 -10.39 -1.70 10.52
N ARG A 68 -11.22 -0.92 9.82
CA ARG A 68 -12.48 -0.36 10.32
C ARG A 68 -13.55 -1.42 10.61
N ARG A 69 -13.49 -2.58 9.95
CA ARG A 69 -14.37 -3.72 10.25
C ARG A 69 -13.97 -4.45 11.54
N HIS A 70 -12.70 -4.38 11.91
CA HIS A 70 -12.12 -5.03 13.10
C HIS A 70 -11.98 -4.11 14.32
N LEU A 71 -12.19 -2.80 14.15
CA LEU A 71 -12.15 -1.77 15.21
C LEU A 71 -13.52 -1.62 15.89
#